data_AF-A0A5S3YLR4-F1
#
_entry.id   AF-A0A5S3YLR4-F1
#
_cell.length_a   1.000
_cell.length_b   1.000
_cell.length_c   1.000
_cell.angle_alpha   90.00
_cell.angle_beta   90.00
_cell.angle_gamma   90.00
#
_symmetry.space_group_name_H-M   'P 1'
#
loop_
_entity.id
_entity.type
_entity.pdbx_description
1 polymer ?
#
loop_
_entity_poly.entity_id
_entity_poly.type
_entity_poly.pdbx_seq_one_letter_code
_entity_poly.pdbx_strand_id
1 'polypeptide(L)' 'MLKVSIIGASGYSGTELAKLVAKHPAFTLAHCF' A
#
# COMPACT_ATOMS: atom_id res chain seq x y z
N MET A 1 0.52 -4.93 -13.60
CA MET A 1 0.44 -4.37 -12.23
C MET A 1 1.55 -4.96 -11.38
N LEU A 2 2.31 -4.11 -10.70
CA LEU A 2 3.36 -4.54 -9.76
C LEU A 2 2.72 -4.84 -8.39
N LYS A 3 3.02 -6.00 -7.82
CA LYS A 3 2.55 -6.37 -6.47
C LYS A 3 3.48 -5.72 -5.44
N VAL A 4 2.89 -5.08 -4.44
CA VAL A 4 3.64 -4.39 -3.38
C VAL A 4 3.11 -4.76 -2.00
N SER A 5 4.00 -4.72 -1.02
CA SER A 5 3.67 -4.88 0.40
C SER A 5 4.19 -3.69 1.19
N ILE A 6 3.45 -3.27 2.20
CA ILE A 6 3.80 -2.11 3.04
C ILE A 6 4.12 -2.59 4.45
N ILE A 7 5.30 -2.22 4.96
CA ILE A 7 5.72 -2.43 6.35
C ILE A 7 5.47 -1.13 7.13
N GLY A 8 4.92 -1.24 8.34
CA GLY A 8 4.53 -0.09 9.15
C GLY A 8 3.19 0.50 8.69
N ALA A 9 2.30 -0.32 8.13
CA ALA A 9 1.01 0.11 7.59
C ALA A 9 0.06 0.69 8.65
N SER A 10 0.28 0.38 9.93
CA SER A 10 -0.46 0.91 11.08
C SER A 10 -0.10 2.35 11.44
N GLY A 11 1.06 2.85 11.01
CA GLY A 11 1.43 4.25 11.17
C GLY A 11 0.68 5.13 10.17
N TYR A 12 0.54 6.43 10.50
CA TYR A 12 -0.16 7.40 9.64
C TYR A 12 0.35 7.36 8.19
N SER A 13 1.68 7.47 7.99
CA SER A 13 2.29 7.44 6.67
C SER A 13 2.04 6.12 5.93
N GLY A 14 2.11 4.99 6.63
CA GLY A 14 1.85 3.67 6.05
C GLY A 14 0.39 3.51 5.61
N THR A 15 -0.55 4.00 6.42
CA THR A 15 -1.98 4.00 6.09
C THR A 15 -2.28 4.88 4.87
N GLU A 16 -1.73 6.09 4.79
CA GLU A 16 -1.94 6.97 3.63
C GLU A 16 -1.31 6.41 2.36
N LEU A 17 -0.13 5.78 2.46
CA LEU A 17 0.50 5.09 1.33
C LEU A 17 -0.36 3.92 0.85
N ALA A 18 -0.90 3.10 1.75
CA ALA A 18 -1.79 1.99 1.39
C ALA A 18 -3.02 2.47 0.62
N LYS A 19 -3.62 3.60 1.05
CA LYS A 19 -4.76 4.23 0.36
C LYS A 19 -4.39 4.71 -1.05
N LEU A 20 -3.21 5.30 -1.22
CA LEU A 20 -2.73 5.75 -2.54
C LEU A 20 -2.47 4.58 -3.47
N VAL A 21 -1.77 3.55 -2.98
CA VAL A 21 -1.46 2.33 -3.74
C VAL A 21 -2.73 1.60 -4.17
N ALA A 22 -3.73 1.50 -3.29
CA ALA A 22 -5.00 0.85 -3.59
C ALA A 22 -5.80 1.53 -4.73
N LYS A 23 -5.54 2.81 -5.00
CA LYS A 23 -6.20 3.60 -6.05
C LYS A 23 -5.39 3.69 -7.35
N HIS A 24 -4.13 3.25 -7.35
CA HIS A 24 -3.24 3.46 -8.49
C HIS A 24 -3.27 2.27 -9.46
N PRO A 25 -3.52 2.48 -10.77
CA PRO A 25 -3.76 1.39 -11.72
C PRO A 25 -2.52 0.53 -12.00
N ALA A 26 -1.31 1.04 -11.71
CA ALA A 26 -0.08 0.29 -11.93
C ALA A 26 0.26 -0.68 -10.78
N PHE A 27 -0.38 -0.56 -9.61
CA PHE A 27 0.00 -1.29 -8.40
C PHE A 27 -1.14 -2.18 -7.89
N THR A 28 -0.77 -3.26 -7.22
CA THR A 28 -1.69 -4.10 -6.44
C THR A 28 -1.13 -4.25 -5.04
N LEU A 29 -1.88 -3.80 -4.05
CA LEU A 29 -1.52 -4.01 -2.65
C LEU A 29 -1.74 -5.47 -2.28
N ALA A 30 -0.66 -6.20 -1.99
CA ALA A 30 -0.70 -7.62 -1.67
C ALA A 30 -0.82 -7.86 -0.15
N HIS A 31 -0.02 -7.15 0.65
CA HIS A 31 0.01 -7.32 2.11
C HIS A 31 0.34 -6.00 2.82
N CYS A 32 -0.16 -5.86 4.05
CA CYS A 32 0.20 -4.80 5.00
C CYS A 32 0.69 -5.46 6.29
N PHE A 33 1.82 -4.97 6.80
CA PHE A 33 2.46 -5.43 8.04
C PHE A 33 2.66 -4.26 9.01
#